data_AF-A0A9Q1BTG0-F1
#
_entry.id   AF-A0A9Q1BTG0-F1
#
_cell.length_a   1.000
_cell.length_b   1.000
_cell.length_c   1.000
_cell.angle_alpha   90.00
_cell.angle_beta   90.00
_cell.angle_gamma   90.00
#
_symmetry.space_group_name_H-M   'P 1'
#
loop_
_entity.id
_entity.type
_entity.pdbx_description
1 polymer ?
#
loop_
_entity_poly.entity_id
_entity_poly.type
_entity_poly.pdbx_seq_one_letter_code
_entity_poly.pdbx_strand_id
1 'polypeptide(L)'
;MAQSLGSKLWGPFKELYSVVDGAVSKKNPDAFNDLEAALRKHKPDFVSLLQNPAKNAQHREQLKKANTEGIVLDGQTGQQTLPVEVIEEALIISDLFDLNEYTSVELLLAGEQEQPRFPGYSRGLVSVLLYYDGRASLLNSLQLLIQVSESQETLSLSLLSLIDKCVFCLFLYCCITGSKLWGPFKELYSVVDGAVSKKNPDAFNDLEAALRKHKPDFVSLLQNPAKNAQHREQLKKANTEGIVLDGQTGQQTLPVEVIEEALIISDLFDLNEYTSVELLLAGEQEQPRFPGYSRGLVSVLLYYDGRASLLNSLQLLIQARKGRTWAFEIEEEVTDLATEFTDELMKDGLTKKILTLLEKLVVVDEIDRLIIVTQFLNGIRTSLAESLFAWSCQTPLGCEDLKLLFNHLQKHASLDQGGCLDEVTIALTMAFLYSIDISNLEPRDEDRDESARQLPLLQDTERYLNEIHTLVAKEPDATDSAVWKGLKAVLEFGMGITLRRATQLPETQGR
;
A
#
# COMPACT_ATOMS: atom_id res chain seq x y z
N MET A 1 47.51 -11.65 -3.92
CA MET A 1 46.22 -12.18 -3.46
C MET A 1 45.40 -11.00 -2.98
N ALA A 2 44.60 -10.40 -3.87
CA ALA A 2 43.72 -9.31 -3.53
C ALA A 2 42.52 -9.92 -2.78
N GLN A 3 42.33 -9.55 -1.51
CA GLN A 3 41.01 -9.69 -0.87
C GLN A 3 40.03 -8.88 -1.72
N SER A 4 38.86 -9.45 -2.02
CA SER A 4 37.84 -8.79 -2.83
C SER A 4 37.49 -7.43 -2.24
N LEU A 5 37.72 -6.34 -2.98
CA LEU A 5 37.21 -5.02 -2.60
C LEU A 5 35.71 -5.01 -2.90
N GLY A 6 34.92 -5.67 -2.07
CA GLY A 6 33.48 -5.51 -2.09
C GLY A 6 33.14 -4.17 -1.46
N SER A 7 32.68 -3.21 -2.27
CA SER A 7 32.05 -1.99 -1.73
C SER A 7 30.94 -2.39 -0.77
N LYS A 8 30.88 -1.75 0.41
CA LYS A 8 29.83 -1.99 1.41
C LYS A 8 28.42 -1.84 0.85
N LEU A 9 28.26 -1.04 -0.21
CA LEU A 9 26.96 -0.74 -0.83
C LEU A 9 26.58 -1.69 -1.97
N TRP A 10 27.41 -2.67 -2.31
CA TRP A 10 27.12 -3.59 -3.43
C TRP A 10 27.38 -5.06 -3.11
N GLY A 11 28.64 -5.44 -2.85
CA GLY A 11 29.03 -6.84 -2.67
C GLY A 11 28.23 -7.56 -1.57
N PRO A 12 28.17 -7.02 -0.35
CA PRO A 12 27.43 -7.63 0.74
C PRO A 12 25.92 -7.76 0.48
N PHE A 13 25.30 -6.79 -0.22
CA PHE A 13 23.88 -6.87 -0.57
C PHE A 13 23.59 -7.90 -1.67
N LYS A 14 24.54 -8.11 -2.59
CA LYS A 14 24.46 -9.19 -3.58
C LYS A 14 24.54 -10.56 -2.93
N GLU A 15 25.46 -10.73 -1.98
CA GLU A 15 25.58 -11.96 -1.20
C GLU A 15 24.29 -12.23 -0.42
N LEU A 16 23.76 -11.21 0.27
CA LEU A 16 22.49 -11.28 0.99
C LEU A 16 21.35 -11.72 0.06
N TYR A 17 21.20 -11.07 -1.09
CA TYR A 17 20.15 -11.44 -2.05
C TYR A 17 20.30 -12.86 -2.56
N SER A 18 21.52 -13.32 -2.84
CA SER A 18 21.77 -14.70 -3.26
C SER A 18 21.39 -15.72 -2.18
N VAL A 19 21.64 -15.42 -0.91
CA VAL A 19 21.26 -16.28 0.23
C VAL A 19 19.73 -16.26 0.41
N VAL A 20 19.11 -15.09 0.38
CA VAL A 20 17.66 -14.93 0.52
C VAL A 20 16.92 -15.61 -0.62
N ASP A 21 17.25 -15.33 -1.89
CA ASP A 21 16.64 -15.98 -3.05
C ASP A 21 16.89 -17.50 -3.07
N GLY A 22 18.09 -17.92 -2.65
CA GLY A 22 18.46 -19.33 -2.48
C GLY A 22 17.57 -20.05 -1.46
N ALA A 23 17.34 -19.44 -0.31
CA ALA A 23 16.54 -20.01 0.78
C ALA A 23 15.03 -19.93 0.50
N VAL A 24 14.57 -18.79 -0.03
CA VAL A 24 13.14 -18.46 -0.21
C VAL A 24 12.61 -19.01 -1.53
N SER A 25 13.15 -18.55 -2.66
CA SER A 25 12.62 -18.88 -3.98
C SER A 25 13.04 -20.27 -4.43
N LYS A 26 14.29 -20.66 -4.15
CA LYS A 26 14.91 -21.91 -4.62
C LYS A 26 14.85 -23.04 -3.60
N LYS A 27 14.41 -22.78 -2.37
CA LYS A 27 14.29 -23.75 -1.26
C LYS A 27 15.56 -24.58 -1.04
N ASN A 28 16.74 -23.95 -1.17
CA ASN A 28 18.04 -24.61 -1.01
C ASN A 28 18.39 -24.79 0.49
N PRO A 29 18.61 -26.03 0.99
CA PRO A 29 18.92 -26.30 2.40
C PRO A 29 20.17 -25.59 2.92
N ASP A 30 21.21 -25.46 2.08
CA ASP A 30 22.46 -24.82 2.49
C ASP A 30 22.26 -23.31 2.70
N ALA A 31 21.50 -22.66 1.81
CA ALA A 31 21.15 -21.25 1.92
C ALA A 31 20.26 -20.98 3.15
N PHE A 32 19.44 -21.95 3.57
CA PHE A 32 18.61 -21.84 4.76
C PHE A 32 19.43 -21.80 6.05
N ASN A 33 20.50 -22.60 6.12
CA ASN A 33 21.41 -22.61 7.27
C ASN A 33 22.18 -21.28 7.39
N ASP A 34 22.50 -20.66 6.26
CA ASP A 34 23.22 -19.38 6.22
C ASP A 34 22.30 -18.15 6.37
N LEU A 35 20.98 -18.33 6.16
CA LEU A 35 20.00 -17.24 6.18
C LEU A 35 19.95 -16.51 7.52
N GLU A 36 19.93 -17.23 8.64
CA GLU A 36 19.86 -16.59 9.96
C GLU A 36 21.08 -15.70 10.23
N ALA A 37 22.28 -16.18 9.87
CA ALA A 37 23.52 -15.44 10.03
C ALA A 37 23.54 -14.20 9.11
N ALA A 38 23.12 -14.35 7.85
CA ALA A 38 23.03 -13.26 6.89
C ALA A 38 22.05 -12.16 7.35
N LEU A 39 20.86 -12.54 7.84
CA LEU A 39 19.86 -11.60 8.36
C LEU A 39 20.35 -10.87 9.62
N ARG A 40 21.01 -11.58 10.54
CA ARG A 40 21.60 -10.94 11.74
C ARG A 40 22.70 -9.94 11.36
N LYS A 41 23.53 -10.27 10.37
CA LYS A 41 24.59 -9.41 9.86
C LYS A 41 24.04 -8.14 9.20
N HIS A 42 23.00 -8.27 8.38
CA HIS A 42 22.42 -7.18 7.59
C HIS A 42 21.20 -6.49 8.22
N LYS A 43 20.83 -6.89 9.45
CA LYS A 43 19.80 -6.21 10.24
C LYS A 43 19.94 -4.68 10.28
N PRO A 44 21.11 -4.07 10.57
CA PRO A 44 21.21 -2.61 10.57
C PRO A 44 20.91 -1.99 9.20
N ASP A 45 21.28 -2.66 8.11
CA ASP A 45 21.04 -2.17 6.74
C ASP A 45 19.55 -2.16 6.37
N PHE A 46 18.77 -3.11 6.89
CA PHE A 46 17.31 -3.10 6.77
C PHE A 46 16.64 -2.03 7.64
N VAL A 47 17.20 -1.72 8.82
CA VAL A 47 16.67 -0.66 9.69
C VAL A 47 16.96 0.72 9.10
N SER A 48 18.14 0.95 8.55
CA SER A 48 18.52 2.17 7.87
C SER A 48 18.31 2.07 6.36
N LEU A 49 17.17 1.48 5.94
CA LEU A 49 16.90 1.13 4.54
C LEU A 49 17.15 2.32 3.60
N LEU A 50 18.01 2.11 2.60
CA LEU A 50 18.45 3.12 1.61
C LEU A 50 19.16 4.37 2.18
N GLN A 51 19.42 4.43 3.49
CA GLN A 51 20.18 5.53 4.08
C GLN A 51 21.65 5.40 3.71
N ASN A 52 22.23 6.51 3.25
CA ASN A 52 23.64 6.56 2.92
C ASN A 52 24.50 6.80 4.16
N PRO A 53 25.72 6.25 4.20
CA PRO A 53 26.70 6.64 5.21
C PRO A 53 26.93 8.15 5.13
N ALA A 54 26.76 8.85 6.25
CA ALA A 54 26.86 10.30 6.31
C ALA A 54 28.24 10.80 5.84
N LYS A 55 28.24 11.94 5.17
CA LYS A 55 29.47 12.65 4.78
C LYS A 55 30.33 12.97 6.00
N ASN A 56 31.64 12.91 5.82
CA ASN A 56 32.58 13.26 6.88
C ASN A 56 33.62 14.25 6.35
N ALA A 57 33.58 15.48 6.86
CA ALA A 57 34.50 16.55 6.47
C ALA A 57 35.98 16.15 6.64
N GLN A 58 36.30 15.35 7.67
CA GLN A 58 37.67 14.84 7.87
C GLN A 58 38.06 13.82 6.81
N HIS A 59 37.15 12.91 6.42
CA HIS A 59 37.41 11.95 5.34
C HIS A 59 37.58 12.67 4.00
N ARG A 60 36.84 13.77 3.78
CA ARG A 60 36.99 14.61 2.59
C ARG A 60 38.36 15.28 2.51
N GLU A 61 38.86 15.80 3.62
CA GLU A 61 40.21 16.39 3.67
C GLU A 61 41.30 15.34 3.49
N GLN A 62 41.13 14.17 4.10
CA GLN A 62 42.05 13.03 3.95
C GLN A 62 42.07 12.51 2.50
N LEU A 63 40.89 12.39 1.86
CA LEU A 63 40.77 11.95 0.47
C LEU A 63 41.46 12.92 -0.49
N LYS A 64 41.35 14.24 -0.27
CA LYS A 64 42.06 15.25 -1.08
C LYS A 64 43.59 15.13 -1.01
N LYS A 65 44.13 14.57 0.08
CA LYS A 65 45.56 14.35 0.29
C LYS A 65 45.98 12.89 0.04
N ALA A 66 45.06 12.04 -0.42
CA ALA A 66 45.29 10.62 -0.60
C ALA A 66 46.35 10.30 -1.68
N ASN A 67 46.69 11.25 -2.55
CA ASN A 67 47.75 11.06 -3.54
C ASN A 67 49.16 11.04 -2.91
N THR A 68 49.35 11.68 -1.74
CA THR A 68 50.65 11.80 -1.06
C THR A 68 50.68 11.13 0.31
N GLU A 69 49.63 11.26 1.11
CA GLU A 69 49.57 10.77 2.49
C GLU A 69 48.93 9.38 2.60
N GLY A 70 48.19 8.98 1.55
CA GLY A 70 47.41 7.74 1.51
C GLY A 70 46.23 7.70 2.48
N ILE A 71 45.27 6.82 2.23
CA ILE A 71 44.11 6.60 3.10
C ILE A 71 44.00 5.13 3.49
N VAL A 72 43.35 4.86 4.63
CA VAL A 72 43.07 3.50 5.08
C VAL A 72 41.62 3.19 4.73
N LEU A 73 41.42 2.26 3.80
CA LEU A 73 40.10 1.75 3.43
C LEU A 73 39.75 0.53 4.30
N ASP A 74 38.46 0.31 4.52
CA ASP A 74 38.02 -0.78 5.40
C ASP A 74 38.40 -2.15 4.84
N GLY A 75 38.93 -3.01 5.73
CA GLY A 75 39.40 -4.35 5.36
C GLY A 75 40.82 -4.40 4.79
N GLN A 76 41.55 -3.28 4.69
CA GLN A 76 42.95 -3.28 4.26
C GLN A 76 43.92 -2.92 5.38
N THR A 77 45.10 -3.58 5.38
CA THR A 77 46.21 -3.27 6.28
C THR A 77 47.24 -2.38 5.60
N GLY A 78 47.14 -1.07 5.82
CA GLY A 78 48.12 -0.06 5.37
C GLY A 78 47.48 1.17 4.72
N GLN A 79 48.25 2.26 4.58
CA GLN A 79 47.84 3.44 3.83
C GLN A 79 47.99 3.18 2.33
N GLN A 80 46.91 3.36 1.57
CA GLN A 80 46.91 3.31 0.11
C GLN A 80 46.94 4.71 -0.49
N THR A 81 47.92 4.97 -1.35
CA THR A 81 47.91 6.17 -2.19
C THR A 81 46.99 5.98 -3.38
N LEU A 82 46.20 7.01 -3.71
CA LEU A 82 45.24 6.97 -4.81
C LEU A 82 45.66 7.91 -5.95
N PRO A 83 45.48 7.51 -7.22
CA PRO A 83 45.63 8.42 -8.36
C PRO A 83 44.72 9.63 -8.25
N VAL A 84 45.15 10.77 -8.80
CA VAL A 84 44.38 12.03 -8.74
C VAL A 84 43.02 11.88 -9.43
N GLU A 85 42.96 11.12 -10.52
CA GLU A 85 41.74 10.86 -11.29
C GLU A 85 40.71 10.09 -10.45
N VAL A 86 41.16 9.12 -9.64
CA VAL A 86 40.31 8.32 -8.73
C VAL A 86 39.78 9.19 -7.59
N ILE A 87 40.60 10.12 -7.08
CA ILE A 87 40.19 11.07 -6.03
C ILE A 87 39.10 12.01 -6.55
N GLU A 88 39.29 12.58 -7.75
CA GLU A 88 38.32 13.48 -8.37
C GLU A 88 36.99 12.78 -8.66
N GLU A 89 37.03 11.58 -9.28
CA GLU A 89 35.83 10.79 -9.56
C GLU A 89 35.10 10.37 -8.28
N ALA A 90 35.81 9.99 -7.21
CA ALA A 90 35.21 9.63 -5.93
C ALA A 90 34.53 10.83 -5.24
N LEU A 91 35.12 12.04 -5.34
CA LEU A 91 34.49 13.27 -4.83
C LEU A 91 33.22 13.61 -5.62
N ILE A 92 33.22 13.41 -6.93
CA ILE A 92 32.01 13.59 -7.77
C ILE A 92 30.91 12.62 -7.34
N ILE A 93 31.23 11.35 -7.13
CA ILE A 93 30.27 10.34 -6.65
C ILE A 93 29.75 10.70 -5.25
N SER A 94 30.63 11.12 -4.34
CA SER A 94 30.27 11.58 -2.99
C SER A 94 29.28 12.74 -3.04
N ASP A 95 29.49 13.71 -3.92
CA ASP A 95 28.60 14.87 -4.06
C ASP A 95 27.29 14.50 -4.74
N LEU A 96 27.33 13.70 -5.81
CA LEU A 96 26.15 13.31 -6.58
C LEU A 96 25.15 12.46 -5.79
N PHE A 97 25.66 11.58 -4.92
CA PHE A 97 24.84 10.62 -4.18
C PHE A 97 24.78 10.89 -2.67
N ASP A 98 25.37 12.00 -2.21
CA ASP A 98 25.50 12.33 -0.79
C ASP A 98 26.11 11.17 0.04
N LEU A 99 27.22 10.63 -0.46
CA LEU A 99 27.91 9.48 0.13
C LEU A 99 29.13 9.90 0.94
N ASN A 100 29.45 9.14 1.99
CA ASN A 100 30.75 9.21 2.64
C ASN A 100 31.89 9.04 1.62
N GLU A 101 32.95 9.81 1.80
CA GLU A 101 34.06 9.91 0.86
C GLU A 101 34.81 8.58 0.69
N TYR A 102 34.98 7.79 1.76
CA TYR A 102 35.62 6.47 1.68
C TYR A 102 34.74 5.43 1.03
N THR A 103 33.42 5.47 1.30
CA THR A 103 32.46 4.61 0.63
C THR A 103 32.39 4.91 -0.87
N SER A 104 32.54 6.18 -1.26
CA SER A 104 32.60 6.59 -2.67
C SER A 104 33.84 6.04 -3.37
N VAL A 105 35.00 6.04 -2.69
CA VAL A 105 36.23 5.40 -3.19
C VAL A 105 36.05 3.89 -3.32
N GLU A 106 35.52 3.21 -2.30
CA GLU A 106 35.28 1.76 -2.36
C GLU A 106 34.37 1.37 -3.52
N LEU A 107 33.31 2.15 -3.75
CA LEU A 107 32.40 1.97 -4.87
C LEU A 107 33.09 2.24 -6.22
N LEU A 108 33.99 3.23 -6.28
CA LEU A 108 34.77 3.52 -7.48
C LEU A 108 35.73 2.37 -7.82
N LEU A 109 36.44 1.85 -6.82
CA LEU A 109 37.35 0.72 -6.98
C LEU A 109 36.62 -0.57 -7.34
N ALA A 110 35.44 -0.82 -6.78
CA ALA A 110 34.58 -1.93 -7.18
C ALA A 110 34.13 -1.79 -8.65
N GLY A 111 33.79 -0.57 -9.08
CA GLY A 111 33.45 -0.30 -10.48
C GLY A 111 34.60 -0.52 -11.44
N GLU A 112 35.84 -0.22 -11.04
CA GLU A 112 37.04 -0.54 -11.81
C GLU A 112 37.29 -2.05 -11.93
N GLN A 113 37.06 -2.81 -10.86
CA GLN A 113 37.18 -4.27 -10.88
C GLN A 113 36.14 -4.94 -11.78
N GLU A 114 34.91 -4.43 -11.78
CA GLU A 114 33.80 -4.97 -12.57
C GLU A 114 33.73 -4.40 -13.99
N GLN A 115 34.51 -3.36 -14.30
CA GLN A 115 34.54 -2.71 -15.61
C GLN A 115 34.70 -3.67 -16.80
N PRO A 116 35.51 -4.76 -16.73
CA PRO A 116 35.62 -5.71 -17.83
C PRO A 116 34.30 -6.38 -18.22
N ARG A 117 33.29 -6.41 -17.33
CA ARG A 117 31.95 -6.98 -17.61
C ARG A 117 31.04 -5.99 -18.35
N PHE A 118 31.40 -4.72 -18.39
CA PHE A 118 30.63 -3.62 -18.98
C PHE A 118 31.44 -2.90 -20.08
N PRO A 119 31.70 -3.56 -21.22
CA PRO A 119 32.51 -2.97 -22.29
C PRO A 119 31.87 -1.66 -22.79
N GLY A 120 32.65 -0.58 -22.80
CA GLY A 120 32.23 0.74 -23.25
C GLY A 120 31.81 1.72 -22.14
N TYR A 121 31.74 1.27 -20.88
CA TYR A 121 31.46 2.15 -19.73
C TYR A 121 32.75 2.53 -18.99
N SER A 122 32.81 3.77 -18.51
CA SER A 122 33.89 4.23 -17.61
C SER A 122 33.71 3.63 -16.22
N ARG A 123 34.81 3.51 -15.45
CA ARG A 123 34.75 3.00 -14.07
C ARG A 123 33.71 3.73 -13.22
N GLY A 124 33.62 5.06 -13.34
CA GLY A 124 32.63 5.87 -12.62
C GLY A 124 31.18 5.53 -12.98
N LEU A 125 30.88 5.28 -14.26
CA LEU A 125 29.53 4.84 -14.66
C LEU A 125 29.22 3.42 -14.15
N VAL A 126 30.20 2.52 -14.17
CA VAL A 126 30.04 1.18 -13.60
C VAL A 126 29.77 1.28 -12.10
N SER A 127 30.47 2.14 -11.37
CA SER A 127 30.22 2.40 -9.94
C SER A 127 28.81 2.87 -9.64
N VAL A 128 28.25 3.74 -10.49
CA VAL A 128 26.84 4.14 -10.38
C VAL A 128 25.90 2.95 -10.59
N LEU A 129 26.17 2.10 -11.58
CA LEU A 129 25.39 0.88 -11.79
C LEU A 129 25.47 -0.05 -10.57
N LEU A 130 26.66 -0.28 -10.02
CA LEU A 130 26.85 -1.12 -8.83
C LEU A 130 26.09 -0.58 -7.61
N TYR A 131 26.04 0.74 -7.45
CA TYR A 131 25.28 1.37 -6.37
C TYR A 131 23.78 1.12 -6.45
N TYR A 132 23.18 1.29 -7.63
CA TYR A 132 21.77 0.99 -7.83
C TYR A 132 21.48 -0.52 -7.76
N ASP A 133 22.37 -1.33 -8.32
CA ASP A 133 22.26 -2.79 -8.32
C ASP A 133 22.34 -3.39 -6.91
N GLY A 134 23.21 -2.86 -6.04
CA GLY A 134 23.31 -3.27 -4.64
C GLY A 134 22.03 -2.97 -3.86
N ARG A 135 21.43 -1.81 -4.10
CA ARG A 135 20.16 -1.42 -3.47
C ARG A 135 18.97 -2.19 -4.00
N ALA A 136 18.93 -2.45 -5.31
CA ALA A 136 17.96 -3.34 -5.89
C ALA A 136 18.06 -4.73 -5.23
N SER A 137 19.28 -5.23 -5.00
CA SER A 137 19.48 -6.49 -4.28
C SER A 137 19.01 -6.43 -2.82
N LEU A 138 19.25 -5.35 -2.08
CA LEU A 138 18.73 -5.19 -0.72
C LEU A 138 17.18 -5.12 -0.69
N LEU A 139 16.58 -4.35 -1.59
CA LEU A 139 15.12 -4.21 -1.72
C LEU A 139 14.46 -5.51 -2.15
N ASN A 140 15.02 -6.21 -3.13
CA ASN A 140 14.51 -7.51 -3.58
C ASN A 140 14.65 -8.56 -2.48
N SER A 141 15.71 -8.50 -1.66
CA SER A 141 15.85 -9.36 -0.48
C SER A 141 14.73 -9.09 0.52
N LEU A 142 14.46 -7.81 0.81
CA LEU A 142 13.38 -7.41 1.71
C LEU A 142 12.02 -7.85 1.16
N GLN A 143 11.77 -7.65 -0.13
CA GLN A 143 10.53 -8.07 -0.80
C GLN A 143 10.31 -9.57 -0.69
N LEU A 144 11.32 -10.39 -0.96
CA LEU A 144 11.22 -11.85 -0.81
C LEU A 144 10.95 -12.27 0.65
N LEU A 145 11.57 -11.59 1.62
CA LEU A 145 11.31 -11.85 3.04
C LEU A 145 9.89 -11.47 3.45
N ILE A 146 9.36 -10.36 2.93
CA ILE A 146 7.96 -9.93 3.15
C ILE A 146 7.01 -10.95 2.54
N GLN A 147 7.23 -11.37 1.30
CA GLN A 147 6.40 -12.37 0.63
C GLN A 147 6.35 -13.70 1.40
N VAL A 148 7.47 -14.12 2.00
CA VAL A 148 7.48 -15.33 2.84
C VAL A 148 6.78 -15.11 4.18
N SER A 149 6.92 -13.93 4.78
CA SER A 149 6.18 -13.60 6.01
C SER A 149 4.66 -13.64 5.80
N GLU A 150 4.19 -13.25 4.61
CA GLU A 150 2.79 -13.29 4.22
C GLU A 150 2.31 -14.71 3.87
N SER A 151 3.21 -15.61 3.46
CA SER A 151 2.86 -16.94 2.93
C SER A 151 2.86 -18.08 3.98
N GLN A 152 3.23 -17.84 5.24
CA GLN A 152 3.31 -18.84 6.33
C GLN A 152 4.03 -20.18 5.99
N GLU A 153 4.90 -20.23 4.97
CA GLU A 153 5.67 -21.45 4.67
C GLU A 153 6.87 -21.59 5.62
N THR A 154 6.81 -22.60 6.49
CA THR A 154 7.89 -23.27 7.25
C THR A 154 9.21 -22.51 7.42
N LEU A 155 9.20 -21.34 8.05
CA LEU A 155 10.38 -20.75 8.68
C LEU A 155 10.34 -21.00 10.19
N SER A 156 11.50 -21.21 10.82
CA SER A 156 11.56 -21.39 12.28
C SER A 156 11.05 -20.14 13.01
N LEU A 157 10.38 -20.32 14.14
CA LEU A 157 9.79 -19.24 14.95
C LEU A 157 10.81 -18.14 15.34
N SER A 158 12.09 -18.49 15.45
CA SER A 158 13.17 -17.53 15.70
C SER A 158 13.41 -16.57 14.53
N LEU A 159 13.29 -17.06 13.29
CA LEU A 159 13.50 -16.33 12.05
C LEU A 159 12.33 -15.41 11.72
N LEU A 160 11.09 -15.89 11.92
CA LEU A 160 9.88 -15.06 11.86
C LEU A 160 9.97 -13.87 12.84
N SER A 161 10.40 -14.09 14.09
CA SER A 161 10.58 -12.98 15.05
C SER A 161 11.65 -11.97 14.65
N LEU A 162 12.67 -12.40 13.89
CA LEU A 162 13.76 -11.53 13.44
C LEU A 162 13.33 -10.71 12.23
N ILE A 163 12.58 -11.31 11.30
CA ILE A 163 11.95 -10.65 10.14
C ILE A 163 10.91 -9.65 10.63
N ASP A 164 10.02 -10.05 11.55
CA ASP A 164 9.05 -9.15 12.19
C ASP A 164 9.76 -8.00 12.88
N LYS A 165 10.85 -8.23 13.64
CA LYS A 165 11.59 -7.11 14.27
C LYS A 165 12.27 -6.17 13.27
N CYS A 166 12.60 -6.63 12.06
CA CYS A 166 13.17 -5.77 11.01
C CYS A 166 12.07 -4.96 10.30
N VAL A 167 10.90 -5.56 10.05
CA VAL A 167 9.73 -4.90 9.44
C VAL A 167 9.04 -3.96 10.45
N PHE A 168 8.92 -4.35 11.71
CA PHE A 168 8.31 -3.58 12.79
C PHE A 168 9.15 -2.36 13.18
N CYS A 169 10.49 -2.41 13.04
CA CYS A 169 11.36 -1.25 13.24
C CYS A 169 11.18 -0.15 12.18
N LEU A 170 10.68 -0.46 10.98
CA LEU A 170 10.32 0.52 9.94
C LEU A 170 8.99 1.22 10.23
N PHE A 171 8.07 0.55 10.95
CA PHE A 171 6.74 1.09 11.26
C PHE A 171 6.69 1.94 12.54
N LEU A 172 7.58 1.72 13.53
CA LEU A 172 7.37 2.23 14.89
C LEU A 172 7.95 3.62 15.24
N TYR A 173 8.54 4.37 14.31
CA TYR A 173 9.09 5.71 14.62
C TYR A 173 8.17 6.89 14.27
N CYS A 174 6.90 6.64 13.92
CA CYS A 174 5.98 7.69 13.43
C CYS A 174 5.02 8.28 14.48
N CYS A 175 5.05 7.79 15.73
CA CYS A 175 4.20 8.35 16.77
C CYS A 175 4.90 9.56 17.40
N ILE A 176 4.58 10.76 16.91
CA ILE A 176 4.29 12.00 17.66
C ILE A 176 4.21 13.11 16.59
N THR A 177 2.98 13.55 16.27
CA THR A 177 2.58 14.60 15.29
C THR A 177 2.21 14.18 13.86
N GLY A 178 1.60 13.01 13.66
CA GLY A 178 1.00 12.64 12.37
C GLY A 178 -0.29 13.42 12.05
N SER A 179 -0.40 13.96 10.84
CA SER A 179 -1.64 14.53 10.27
C SER A 179 -2.83 13.58 10.48
N LYS A 180 -4.02 14.14 10.79
CA LYS A 180 -5.27 13.37 10.93
C LYS A 180 -5.59 12.47 9.73
N LEU A 181 -5.06 12.79 8.56
CA LEU A 181 -5.34 12.09 7.31
C LEU A 181 -4.35 10.97 6.98
N TRP A 182 -3.30 10.78 7.78
CA TRP A 182 -2.27 9.78 7.49
C TRP A 182 -1.91 8.93 8.69
N GLY A 183 -1.24 9.50 9.71
CA GLY A 183 -0.72 8.75 10.86
C GLY A 183 -1.77 7.85 11.54
N PRO A 184 -2.94 8.39 11.92
CA PRO A 184 -3.99 7.59 12.55
C PRO A 184 -4.52 6.44 11.66
N PHE A 185 -4.56 6.62 10.34
CA PHE A 185 -4.97 5.55 9.42
C PHE A 185 -3.90 4.47 9.25
N LYS A 186 -2.61 4.83 9.34
CA LYS A 186 -1.51 3.84 9.39
C LYS A 186 -1.55 3.02 10.68
N GLU A 187 -1.79 3.68 11.81
CA GLU A 187 -1.96 3.01 13.10
C GLU A 187 -3.15 2.05 13.06
N LEU A 188 -4.31 2.51 12.57
CA LEU A 188 -5.50 1.68 12.38
C LEU A 188 -5.20 0.46 11.50
N TYR A 189 -4.55 0.66 10.36
CA TYR A 189 -4.16 -0.44 9.49
C TYR A 189 -3.24 -1.43 10.18
N SER A 190 -2.23 -0.97 10.92
CA SER A 190 -1.33 -1.84 11.67
C SER A 190 -2.05 -2.68 12.73
N VAL A 191 -3.06 -2.12 13.41
CA VAL A 191 -3.86 -2.84 14.41
C VAL A 191 -4.75 -3.88 13.74
N VAL A 192 -5.44 -3.51 12.65
CA VAL A 192 -6.29 -4.43 11.88
C VAL A 192 -5.48 -5.57 11.26
N ASP A 193 -4.36 -5.27 10.63
CA ASP A 193 -3.45 -6.27 10.05
C ASP A 193 -2.86 -7.21 11.11
N GLY A 194 -2.52 -6.66 12.29
CA GLY A 194 -2.06 -7.45 13.43
C GLY A 194 -3.11 -8.44 13.94
N ALA A 195 -4.37 -8.01 14.03
CA ALA A 195 -5.47 -8.85 14.50
C ALA A 195 -5.90 -9.88 13.45
N VAL A 196 -6.06 -9.46 12.19
CA VAL A 196 -6.63 -10.29 11.12
C VAL A 196 -5.56 -11.13 10.42
N SER A 197 -4.58 -10.50 9.79
CA SER A 197 -3.58 -11.18 8.96
C SER A 197 -2.57 -11.96 9.81
N LYS A 198 -2.07 -11.32 10.88
CA LYS A 198 -1.06 -11.91 11.77
C LYS A 198 -1.66 -12.79 12.87
N LYS A 199 -2.99 -12.84 12.99
CA LYS A 199 -3.73 -13.68 13.93
C LYS A 199 -3.26 -13.49 15.38
N ASN A 200 -2.93 -12.25 15.78
CA ASN A 200 -2.43 -11.98 17.12
C ASN A 200 -3.58 -12.09 18.16
N PRO A 201 -3.54 -13.06 19.08
CA PRO A 201 -4.62 -13.28 20.05
C PRO A 201 -4.79 -12.13 21.06
N ASP A 202 -3.73 -11.35 21.31
CA ASP A 202 -3.79 -10.25 22.28
C ASP A 202 -4.31 -8.93 21.65
N ALA A 203 -4.57 -8.91 20.33
CA ALA A 203 -4.91 -7.69 19.60
C ALA A 203 -6.39 -7.28 19.71
N PHE A 204 -7.26 -8.09 20.33
CA PHE A 204 -8.70 -7.84 20.35
C PHE A 204 -9.07 -6.48 20.97
N ASN A 205 -8.57 -6.17 22.17
CA ASN A 205 -8.91 -4.92 22.86
C ASN A 205 -8.41 -3.68 22.10
N ASP A 206 -7.23 -3.79 21.50
CA ASP A 206 -6.65 -2.71 20.69
C ASP A 206 -7.45 -2.50 19.40
N LEU A 207 -7.89 -3.60 18.77
CA LEU A 207 -8.77 -3.58 17.62
C LEU A 207 -10.12 -2.93 17.94
N GLU A 208 -10.78 -3.34 19.01
CA GLU A 208 -12.07 -2.78 19.42
C GLU A 208 -11.96 -1.27 19.69
N ALA A 209 -10.92 -0.85 20.42
CA ALA A 209 -10.66 0.56 20.69
C ALA A 209 -10.39 1.36 19.40
N ALA A 210 -9.60 0.80 18.48
CA ALA A 210 -9.29 1.42 17.19
C ALA A 210 -10.53 1.56 16.30
N LEU A 211 -11.35 0.51 16.17
CA LEU A 211 -12.58 0.52 15.39
C LEU A 211 -13.59 1.53 15.95
N ARG A 212 -13.73 1.59 17.28
CA ARG A 212 -14.60 2.57 17.94
C ARG A 212 -14.15 4.01 17.69
N LYS A 213 -12.84 4.26 17.75
CA LYS A 213 -12.24 5.58 17.47
C LYS A 213 -12.45 6.00 16.02
N HIS A 214 -12.24 5.09 15.07
CA HIS A 214 -12.26 5.36 13.63
C HIS A 214 -13.60 5.09 12.94
N LYS A 215 -14.65 4.68 13.67
CA LYS A 215 -16.01 4.47 13.13
C LYS A 215 -16.53 5.66 12.30
N PRO A 216 -16.36 6.94 12.72
CA PRO A 216 -16.77 8.09 11.90
C PRO A 216 -16.04 8.18 10.56
N ASP A 217 -14.78 7.74 10.49
CA ASP A 217 -13.96 7.78 9.28
C ASP A 217 -14.44 6.72 8.26
N PHE A 218 -14.83 5.53 8.72
CA PHE A 218 -15.44 4.51 7.87
C PHE A 218 -16.87 4.89 7.44
N VAL A 219 -17.65 5.50 8.33
CA VAL A 219 -19.00 5.98 8.03
C VAL A 219 -18.95 7.10 6.98
N SER A 220 -18.07 8.08 7.12
CA SER A 220 -17.95 9.17 6.14
C SER A 220 -17.23 8.75 4.86
N LEU A 221 -16.42 7.69 4.91
CA LEU A 221 -15.64 7.06 3.84
C LEU A 221 -14.96 8.06 2.88
N LEU A 222 -13.68 8.32 3.12
CA LEU A 222 -12.84 9.19 2.28
C LEU A 222 -13.38 10.62 2.09
N GLN A 223 -14.32 11.05 2.93
CA GLN A 223 -14.81 12.43 2.92
C GLN A 223 -13.76 13.36 3.53
N ASN A 224 -13.40 14.43 2.80
CA ASN A 224 -12.48 15.42 3.31
C ASN A 224 -13.15 16.30 4.39
N PRO A 225 -12.40 16.72 5.42
CA PRO A 225 -12.83 17.80 6.29
C PRO A 225 -13.11 19.06 5.47
N ALA A 226 -14.30 19.64 5.63
CA ALA A 226 -14.74 20.77 4.83
C ALA A 226 -13.88 22.03 5.06
N LYS A 227 -13.71 22.82 4.00
CA LYS A 227 -13.08 24.14 4.06
C LYS A 227 -13.77 25.06 5.06
N ASN A 228 -12.97 25.91 5.71
CA ASN A 228 -13.49 26.90 6.64
C ASN A 228 -12.89 28.27 6.35
N ALA A 229 -13.73 29.22 5.93
CA ALA A 229 -13.30 30.59 5.63
C ALA A 229 -12.58 31.26 6.81
N GLN A 230 -12.99 30.97 8.05
CA GLN A 230 -12.32 31.50 9.25
C GLN A 230 -10.92 30.91 9.41
N HIS A 231 -10.77 29.58 9.22
CA HIS A 231 -9.44 28.94 9.27
C HIS A 231 -8.54 29.46 8.15
N ARG A 232 -9.11 29.75 6.97
CA ARG A 232 -8.40 30.34 5.84
C ARG A 232 -7.88 31.74 6.15
N GLU A 233 -8.68 32.58 6.78
CA GLU A 233 -8.25 33.93 7.21
C GLU A 233 -7.19 33.87 8.31
N GLN A 234 -7.36 32.97 9.29
CA GLN A 234 -6.39 32.74 10.37
C GLN A 234 -5.05 32.22 9.81
N LEU A 235 -5.10 31.27 8.87
CA LEU A 235 -3.90 30.73 8.21
C LEU A 235 -3.13 31.81 7.44
N LYS A 236 -3.81 32.72 6.74
CA LYS A 236 -3.16 33.86 6.04
C LYS A 236 -2.41 34.79 6.98
N LYS A 237 -2.81 34.86 8.26
CA LYS A 237 -2.19 35.67 9.30
C LYS A 237 -1.25 34.86 10.21
N ALA A 238 -1.04 33.58 9.93
CA ALA A 238 -0.27 32.68 10.79
C ALA A 238 1.21 33.09 10.94
N ASN A 239 1.77 33.84 10.01
CA ASN A 239 3.14 34.37 10.12
C ASN A 239 3.29 35.37 11.28
N THR A 240 2.22 36.10 11.63
CA THR A 240 2.24 37.15 12.66
C THR A 240 1.45 36.82 13.91
N GLU A 241 0.27 36.22 13.76
CA GLU A 241 -0.66 35.95 14.87
C GLU A 241 -0.52 34.50 15.40
N GLY A 242 0.09 33.62 14.61
CA GLY A 242 0.16 32.19 14.88
C GLY A 242 -1.19 31.48 14.77
N ILE A 243 -1.16 30.15 14.65
CA ILE A 243 -2.37 29.30 14.67
C ILE A 243 -2.22 28.22 15.73
N VAL A 244 -3.35 27.69 16.19
CA VAL A 244 -3.37 26.55 17.12
C VAL A 244 -3.74 25.31 16.32
N LEU A 245 -2.80 24.37 16.22
CA LEU A 245 -3.01 23.06 15.61
C LEU A 245 -3.45 22.05 16.69
N ASP A 246 -4.21 21.03 16.28
CA ASP A 246 -4.73 20.06 17.23
C ASP A 246 -3.59 19.23 17.85
N GLY A 247 -3.62 19.06 19.16
CA GLY A 247 -2.59 18.34 19.91
C GLY A 247 -1.34 19.14 20.25
N GLN A 248 -1.23 20.41 19.80
CA GLN A 248 -0.15 21.31 20.19
C GLN A 248 -0.59 22.34 21.23
N THR A 249 0.27 22.58 22.22
CA THR A 249 0.04 23.58 23.26
C THR A 249 0.65 24.92 22.86
N GLY A 250 -0.18 25.82 22.34
CA GLY A 250 0.18 27.23 22.06
C GLY A 250 -0.05 27.65 20.61
N GLN A 251 0.00 28.97 20.37
CA GLN A 251 -0.02 29.51 19.01
C GLN A 251 1.36 29.32 18.37
N GLN A 252 1.40 28.64 17.23
CA GLN A 252 2.62 28.45 16.43
C GLN A 252 2.59 29.40 15.24
N THR A 253 3.64 30.20 15.07
CA THR A 253 3.84 30.98 13.85
C THR A 253 4.39 30.09 12.74
N LEU A 254 3.90 30.30 11.52
CA LEU A 254 4.28 29.52 10.35
C LEU A 254 5.03 30.38 9.33
N PRO A 255 6.09 29.85 8.69
CA PRO A 255 6.74 30.52 7.57
C PRO A 255 5.76 30.77 6.42
N VAL A 256 6.01 31.85 5.66
CA VAL A 256 5.14 32.25 4.54
C VAL A 256 5.04 31.16 3.48
N GLU A 257 6.15 30.45 3.23
CA GLU A 257 6.21 29.36 2.26
C GLU A 257 5.28 28.20 2.66
N VAL A 258 5.22 27.88 3.96
CA VAL A 258 4.34 26.83 4.49
C VAL A 258 2.87 27.23 4.37
N ILE A 259 2.56 28.52 4.60
CA ILE A 259 1.20 29.06 4.47
C ILE A 259 0.73 28.98 3.01
N GLU A 260 1.57 29.40 2.06
CA GLU A 260 1.25 29.36 0.63
C GLU A 260 1.05 27.93 0.12
N GLU A 261 1.96 27.01 0.46
CA GLU A 261 1.86 25.60 0.09
C GLU A 261 0.61 24.93 0.71
N ALA A 262 0.28 25.22 1.98
CA ALA A 262 -0.91 24.67 2.63
C ALA A 262 -2.21 25.18 1.99
N LEU A 263 -2.25 26.44 1.55
CA LEU A 263 -3.40 26.98 0.80
C LEU A 263 -3.55 26.30 -0.57
N ILE A 264 -2.45 25.99 -1.25
CA ILE A 264 -2.46 25.22 -2.51
C ILE A 264 -3.01 23.81 -2.26
N ILE A 265 -2.55 23.11 -1.22
CA ILE A 265 -3.06 21.78 -0.86
C ILE A 265 -4.56 21.82 -0.51
N SER A 266 -4.97 22.83 0.26
CA SER A 266 -6.38 23.06 0.60
C SER A 266 -7.23 23.24 -0.66
N ASP A 267 -6.75 24.02 -1.63
CA ASP A 267 -7.48 24.25 -2.87
C ASP A 267 -7.49 23.01 -3.77
N LEU A 268 -6.36 22.28 -3.84
CA LEU A 268 -6.21 21.07 -4.65
C LEU A 268 -7.16 19.95 -4.23
N PHE A 269 -7.29 19.69 -2.93
CA PHE A 269 -8.09 18.58 -2.40
C PHE A 269 -9.44 18.99 -1.81
N ASP A 270 -9.80 20.27 -1.91
CA ASP A 270 -10.94 20.84 -1.19
C ASP A 270 -10.92 20.50 0.32
N LEU A 271 -9.76 20.71 0.94
CA LEU A 271 -9.45 20.30 2.31
C LEU A 271 -9.50 21.50 3.27
N ASN A 272 -9.86 21.25 4.53
CA ASN A 272 -9.71 22.24 5.59
C ASN A 272 -8.27 22.77 5.68
N GLU A 273 -8.13 24.06 5.92
CA GLU A 273 -6.85 24.76 5.95
C GLU A 273 -5.90 24.26 7.05
N TYR A 274 -6.39 23.95 8.24
CA TYR A 274 -5.55 23.42 9.32
C TYR A 274 -5.11 21.99 9.05
N THR A 275 -6.00 21.16 8.52
CA THR A 275 -5.63 19.80 8.10
C THR A 275 -4.62 19.82 6.95
N SER A 276 -4.67 20.85 6.09
CA SER A 276 -3.70 21.04 5.00
C SER A 276 -2.31 21.38 5.55
N VAL A 277 -2.25 22.22 6.59
CA VAL A 277 -1.00 22.51 7.32
C VAL A 277 -0.46 21.25 8.00
N GLU A 278 -1.29 20.51 8.74
CA GLU A 278 -0.86 19.28 9.41
C GLU A 278 -0.30 18.25 8.42
N LEU A 279 -0.96 18.09 7.27
CA LEU A 279 -0.49 17.23 6.19
C LEU A 279 0.83 17.74 5.57
N LEU A 280 1.00 19.06 5.46
CA LEU A 280 2.23 19.66 4.97
C LEU A 280 3.41 19.44 5.92
N LEU A 281 3.19 19.62 7.22
CA LEU A 281 4.18 19.37 8.26
C LEU A 281 4.55 17.89 8.35
N ALA A 282 3.58 16.97 8.21
CA ALA A 282 3.86 15.54 8.11
C ALA A 282 4.73 15.22 6.88
N GLY A 283 4.45 15.87 5.73
CA GLY A 283 5.27 15.72 4.53
C GLY A 283 6.69 16.26 4.69
N GLU A 284 6.89 17.33 5.45
CA GLU A 284 8.21 17.86 5.79
C GLU A 284 9.00 16.90 6.70
N GLN A 285 8.34 16.30 7.69
CA GLN A 285 8.96 15.29 8.57
C GLN A 285 9.35 14.02 7.82
N GLU A 286 8.53 13.59 6.87
CA GLU A 286 8.78 12.38 6.06
C GLU A 286 9.66 12.63 4.84
N GLN A 287 9.93 13.90 4.50
CA GLN A 287 10.74 14.29 3.34
C GLN A 287 12.11 13.59 3.25
N PRO A 288 12.85 13.34 4.35
CA PRO A 288 14.11 12.60 4.29
C PRO A 288 14.01 11.19 3.70
N ARG A 289 12.82 10.56 3.72
CA ARG A 289 12.56 9.24 3.13
C ARG A 289 12.25 9.29 1.64
N PHE A 290 11.97 10.48 1.09
CA PHE A 290 11.62 10.72 -0.31
C PHE A 290 12.65 11.66 -0.97
N PRO A 291 13.91 11.23 -1.14
CA PRO A 291 14.96 12.09 -1.71
C PRO A 291 14.58 12.53 -3.12
N GLY A 292 14.68 13.83 -3.39
CA GLY A 292 14.34 14.43 -4.68
C GLY A 292 12.90 14.95 -4.79
N TYR A 293 12.03 14.72 -3.79
CA TYR A 293 10.68 15.29 -3.75
C TYR A 293 10.59 16.50 -2.82
N SER A 294 9.76 17.48 -3.19
CA SER A 294 9.43 18.61 -2.31
C SER A 294 8.47 18.17 -1.21
N ARG A 295 8.50 18.83 -0.05
CA ARG A 295 7.56 18.54 1.06
C ARG A 295 6.10 18.53 0.61
N GLY A 296 5.68 19.48 -0.26
CA GLY A 296 4.32 19.53 -0.79
C GLY A 296 3.95 18.31 -1.64
N LEU A 297 4.89 17.77 -2.44
CA LEU A 297 4.67 16.52 -3.17
C LEU A 297 4.61 15.33 -2.21
N VAL A 298 5.47 15.27 -1.20
CA VAL A 298 5.42 14.23 -0.18
C VAL A 298 4.07 14.26 0.54
N SER A 299 3.54 15.44 0.89
CA SER A 299 2.21 15.61 1.48
C SER A 299 1.08 15.08 0.60
N VAL A 300 1.15 15.30 -0.73
CA VAL A 300 0.23 14.70 -1.69
C VAL A 300 0.31 13.16 -1.65
N LEU A 301 1.51 12.59 -1.57
CA LEU A 301 1.69 11.14 -1.45
C LEU A 301 1.10 10.61 -0.13
N LEU A 302 1.38 11.27 1.01
CA LEU A 302 0.85 10.88 2.32
C LEU A 302 -0.68 10.94 2.36
N TYR A 303 -1.29 11.91 1.68
CA TYR A 303 -2.74 12.02 1.55
C TYR A 303 -3.36 10.77 0.91
N TYR A 304 -2.78 10.30 -0.20
CA TYR A 304 -3.27 9.10 -0.87
C TYR A 304 -2.90 7.82 -0.11
N ASP A 305 -1.72 7.74 0.49
CA ASP A 305 -1.31 6.58 1.31
C ASP A 305 -2.21 6.41 2.54
N GLY A 306 -2.61 7.50 3.19
CA GLY A 306 -3.54 7.46 4.33
C GLY A 306 -4.91 6.92 3.93
N ARG A 307 -5.44 7.37 2.79
CA ARG A 307 -6.69 6.87 2.21
C ARG A 307 -6.61 5.39 1.84
N ALA A 308 -5.51 4.98 1.20
CA ALA A 308 -5.26 3.58 0.88
C ALA A 308 -5.22 2.72 2.14
N SER A 309 -4.58 3.22 3.21
CA SER A 309 -4.51 2.50 4.49
C SER A 309 -5.89 2.31 5.13
N LEU A 310 -6.76 3.33 5.10
CA LEU A 310 -8.15 3.19 5.55
C LEU A 310 -8.94 2.16 4.74
N LEU A 311 -8.79 2.15 3.41
CA LEU A 311 -9.44 1.18 2.54
C LEU A 311 -8.91 -0.24 2.74
N ASN A 312 -7.60 -0.41 2.91
CA ASN A 312 -7.01 -1.71 3.20
C ASN A 312 -7.49 -2.25 4.55
N SER A 313 -7.64 -1.39 5.56
CA SER A 313 -8.31 -1.77 6.82
C SER A 313 -9.75 -2.24 6.58
N LEU A 314 -10.53 -1.51 5.77
CA LEU A 314 -11.90 -1.90 5.44
C LEU A 314 -11.92 -3.28 4.76
N GLN A 315 -11.06 -3.51 3.78
CA GLN A 315 -10.99 -4.78 3.06
C GLN A 315 -10.62 -5.94 3.98
N LEU A 316 -9.61 -5.78 4.86
CA LEU A 316 -9.23 -6.80 5.83
C LEU A 316 -10.39 -7.14 6.78
N LEU A 317 -11.14 -6.14 7.26
CA LEU A 317 -12.31 -6.36 8.10
C LEU A 317 -13.43 -7.10 7.35
N ILE A 318 -13.67 -6.73 6.08
CA ILE A 318 -14.63 -7.43 5.22
C ILE A 318 -14.18 -8.87 4.94
N GLN A 319 -12.88 -9.11 4.83
CA GLN A 319 -12.34 -10.46 4.61
C GLN A 319 -12.44 -11.32 5.88
N ALA A 320 -12.21 -10.72 7.06
CA ALA A 320 -12.26 -11.36 8.37
C ALA A 320 -13.67 -11.77 8.82
N ARG A 321 -14.72 -11.24 8.20
CA ARG A 321 -16.11 -11.51 8.60
C ARG A 321 -16.53 -12.97 8.35
N LYS A 322 -17.60 -13.40 9.02
CA LYS A 322 -18.29 -14.67 8.74
C LYS A 322 -18.85 -14.64 7.31
N GLY A 323 -18.57 -15.67 6.53
CA GLY A 323 -18.99 -15.71 5.12
C GLY A 323 -18.79 -17.06 4.44
N ARG A 324 -18.98 -17.06 3.12
CA ARG A 324 -19.15 -18.28 2.32
C ARG A 324 -17.90 -18.78 1.63
N THR A 325 -17.05 -17.87 1.17
CA THR A 325 -15.99 -18.22 0.22
C THR A 325 -14.71 -18.59 0.95
N TRP A 326 -14.40 -17.89 2.04
CA TRP A 326 -13.24 -18.15 2.87
C TRP A 326 -13.58 -17.94 4.35
N ALA A 327 -12.90 -18.68 5.21
CA ALA A 327 -12.88 -18.45 6.64
C ALA A 327 -11.42 -18.24 7.04
N PHE A 328 -11.12 -17.11 7.66
CA PHE A 328 -9.84 -16.93 8.30
C PHE A 328 -9.83 -17.77 9.58
N GLU A 329 -8.79 -18.56 9.80
CA GLU A 329 -8.55 -19.23 11.09
C GLU A 329 -8.09 -18.20 12.12
N ILE A 330 -8.98 -17.26 12.46
CA ILE A 330 -8.80 -16.21 13.47
C ILE A 330 -9.73 -16.47 14.64
N GLU A 331 -9.51 -15.76 15.75
CA GLU A 331 -10.35 -15.89 16.93
C GLU A 331 -11.81 -15.48 16.63
N GLU A 332 -12.75 -16.21 17.23
CA GLU A 332 -14.19 -16.01 16.98
C GLU A 332 -14.63 -14.60 17.38
N GLU A 333 -14.10 -14.06 18.48
CA GLU A 333 -14.42 -12.72 18.96
C GLU A 333 -14.02 -11.64 17.93
N VAL A 334 -12.84 -11.77 17.29
CA VAL A 334 -12.39 -10.86 16.23
C VAL A 334 -13.30 -10.94 15.00
N THR A 335 -13.71 -12.17 14.64
CA THR A 335 -14.61 -12.44 13.53
C THR A 335 -16.00 -11.81 13.77
N ASP A 336 -16.53 -11.93 14.99
CA ASP A 336 -17.81 -11.35 15.38
C ASP A 336 -17.77 -9.83 15.39
N LEU A 337 -16.71 -9.24 15.96
CA LEU A 337 -16.49 -7.80 15.95
C LEU A 337 -16.41 -7.24 14.53
N ALA A 338 -15.64 -7.90 13.64
CA ALA A 338 -15.53 -7.48 12.24
C ALA A 338 -16.88 -7.60 11.51
N THR A 339 -17.65 -8.65 11.79
CA THR A 339 -18.97 -8.87 11.20
C THR A 339 -19.97 -7.80 11.65
N GLU A 340 -20.08 -7.52 12.95
CA GLU A 340 -20.98 -6.49 13.48
C GLU A 340 -20.61 -5.11 12.95
N PHE A 341 -19.32 -4.76 12.99
CA PHE A 341 -18.82 -3.48 12.53
C PHE A 341 -19.12 -3.25 11.04
N THR A 342 -18.83 -4.24 10.19
CA THR A 342 -19.05 -4.11 8.74
C THR A 342 -20.53 -4.15 8.36
N ASP A 343 -21.37 -4.86 9.11
CA ASP A 343 -22.84 -4.83 8.95
C ASP A 343 -23.43 -3.45 9.24
N GLU A 344 -22.93 -2.75 10.27
CA GLU A 344 -23.33 -1.36 10.54
C GLU A 344 -22.96 -0.43 9.39
N LEU A 345 -21.75 -0.58 8.81
CA LEU A 345 -21.34 0.21 7.66
C LEU A 345 -22.24 -0.04 6.44
N MET A 346 -22.60 -1.29 6.20
CA MET A 346 -23.49 -1.63 5.08
C MET A 346 -24.90 -1.05 5.29
N LYS A 347 -25.45 -1.12 6.52
CA LYS A 347 -26.73 -0.47 6.88
C LYS A 347 -26.68 1.04 6.68
N ASP A 348 -25.52 1.67 6.89
CA ASP A 348 -25.30 3.09 6.64
C ASP A 348 -24.99 3.41 5.16
N GLY A 349 -25.25 2.48 4.25
CA GLY A 349 -25.22 2.72 2.80
C GLY A 349 -23.82 2.67 2.18
N LEU A 350 -22.94 1.78 2.67
CA LEU A 350 -21.58 1.60 2.15
C LEU A 350 -21.54 1.44 0.62
N THR A 351 -22.41 0.62 0.03
CA THR A 351 -22.50 0.42 -1.43
C THR A 351 -22.65 1.74 -2.18
N LYS A 352 -23.65 2.55 -1.78
CA LYS A 352 -23.92 3.83 -2.42
C LYS A 352 -22.73 4.78 -2.30
N LYS A 353 -22.07 4.80 -1.14
CA LYS A 353 -20.88 5.64 -0.91
C LYS A 353 -19.71 5.24 -1.80
N ILE A 354 -19.40 3.95 -1.88
CA ILE A 354 -18.34 3.41 -2.75
C ILE A 354 -18.61 3.79 -4.21
N LEU A 355 -19.81 3.51 -4.73
CA LEU A 355 -20.15 3.81 -6.12
C LEU A 355 -20.10 5.31 -6.41
N THR A 356 -20.58 6.15 -5.48
CA THR A 356 -20.50 7.61 -5.60
C THR A 356 -19.04 8.11 -5.60
N LEU A 357 -18.14 7.48 -4.84
CA LEU A 357 -16.72 7.82 -4.84
C LEU A 357 -16.05 7.41 -6.15
N LEU A 358 -16.39 6.25 -6.72
CA LEU A 358 -15.89 5.84 -8.04
C LEU A 358 -16.30 6.80 -9.16
N GLU A 359 -17.48 7.43 -9.06
CA GLU A 359 -17.92 8.49 -9.98
C GLU A 359 -17.17 9.82 -9.79
N LYS A 360 -16.78 10.15 -8.56
CA LYS A 360 -16.09 11.42 -8.23
C LYS A 360 -14.58 11.36 -8.44
N LEU A 361 -13.97 10.21 -8.18
CA LEU A 361 -12.52 10.00 -8.26
C LEU A 361 -12.09 9.76 -9.71
N VAL A 362 -12.50 10.63 -10.63
CA VAL A 362 -12.05 10.60 -12.03
C VAL A 362 -10.75 11.38 -12.13
N VAL A 363 -9.79 10.84 -12.88
CA VAL A 363 -8.51 11.50 -13.17
C VAL A 363 -8.80 12.86 -13.80
N VAL A 364 -8.38 13.94 -13.15
CA VAL A 364 -8.49 15.30 -13.70
C VAL A 364 -7.25 15.58 -14.55
N ASP A 365 -7.44 16.13 -15.76
CA ASP A 365 -6.41 16.39 -16.78
C ASP A 365 -5.14 17.13 -16.27
N GLU A 366 -5.21 17.86 -15.15
CA GLU A 366 -4.06 18.58 -14.58
C GLU A 366 -3.14 17.69 -13.72
N ILE A 367 -3.64 16.56 -13.19
CA ILE A 367 -2.92 15.59 -12.35
C ILE A 367 -2.21 14.51 -13.20
N ASP A 368 -2.62 14.34 -14.46
CA ASP A 368 -2.03 13.41 -15.44
C ASP A 368 -0.53 13.59 -15.67
N ARG A 369 0.02 14.78 -15.35
CA ARG A 369 1.45 15.07 -15.49
C ARG A 369 2.31 14.32 -14.47
N LEU A 370 1.72 13.75 -13.41
CA LEU A 370 2.40 12.96 -12.39
C LEU A 370 1.89 11.52 -12.40
N ILE A 371 2.65 10.65 -13.08
CA ILE A 371 2.39 9.20 -13.20
C ILE A 371 2.11 8.57 -11.83
N ILE A 372 2.87 8.98 -10.81
CA ILE A 372 2.76 8.46 -9.44
C ILE A 372 1.37 8.75 -8.85
N VAL A 373 0.85 9.96 -9.01
CA VAL A 373 -0.46 10.32 -8.47
C VAL A 373 -1.58 9.56 -9.19
N THR A 374 -1.42 9.36 -10.49
CA THR A 374 -2.35 8.54 -11.30
C THR A 374 -2.38 7.09 -10.82
N GLN A 375 -1.23 6.51 -10.50
CA GLN A 375 -1.14 5.15 -9.94
C GLN A 375 -1.83 5.04 -8.58
N PHE A 376 -1.61 5.99 -7.66
CA PHE A 376 -2.29 5.99 -6.36
C PHE A 376 -3.81 6.15 -6.50
N LEU A 377 -4.27 7.05 -7.38
CA LEU A 377 -5.70 7.24 -7.61
C LEU A 377 -6.35 5.97 -8.17
N ASN A 378 -5.71 5.34 -9.15
CA ASN A 378 -6.18 4.06 -9.70
C ASN A 378 -6.19 2.98 -8.63
N GLY A 379 -5.14 2.88 -7.79
CA GLY A 379 -5.11 1.97 -6.66
C GLY A 379 -6.30 2.17 -5.71
N ILE A 380 -6.62 3.41 -5.34
CA ILE A 380 -7.78 3.72 -4.49
C ILE A 380 -9.10 3.32 -5.16
N ARG A 381 -9.25 3.58 -6.46
CA ARG A 381 -10.45 3.18 -7.23
C ARG A 381 -10.59 1.65 -7.25
N THR A 382 -9.50 0.94 -7.52
CA THR A 382 -9.48 -0.54 -7.49
C THR A 382 -9.83 -1.05 -6.10
N SER A 383 -9.20 -0.53 -5.03
CA SER A 383 -9.48 -0.95 -3.66
C SER A 383 -10.95 -0.72 -3.25
N LEU A 384 -11.55 0.39 -3.66
CA LEU A 384 -12.97 0.68 -3.45
C LEU A 384 -13.88 -0.38 -4.11
N ALA A 385 -13.61 -0.72 -5.37
CA ALA A 385 -14.38 -1.73 -6.09
C ALA A 385 -14.17 -3.13 -5.51
N GLU A 386 -12.94 -3.47 -5.15
CA GLU A 386 -12.58 -4.72 -4.49
C GLU A 386 -13.23 -4.87 -3.11
N SER A 387 -13.47 -3.78 -2.36
CA SER A 387 -14.24 -3.87 -1.10
C SER A 387 -15.65 -4.42 -1.34
N LEU A 388 -16.33 -4.00 -2.42
CA LEU A 388 -17.66 -4.55 -2.77
C LEU A 388 -17.57 -5.99 -3.28
N PHE A 389 -16.53 -6.31 -4.02
CA PHE A 389 -16.27 -7.68 -4.45
C PHE A 389 -16.03 -8.60 -3.24
N ALA A 390 -15.10 -8.25 -2.35
CA ALA A 390 -14.82 -8.98 -1.12
C ALA A 390 -16.08 -9.14 -0.26
N TRP A 391 -16.90 -8.08 -0.16
CA TRP A 391 -18.19 -8.17 0.52
C TRP A 391 -19.07 -9.25 -0.10
N SER A 392 -19.28 -9.19 -1.42
CA SER A 392 -20.16 -10.11 -2.15
C SER A 392 -19.72 -11.58 -2.04
N CYS A 393 -18.42 -11.84 -1.93
CA CYS A 393 -17.86 -13.18 -1.74
C CYS A 393 -18.29 -13.78 -0.40
N GLN A 394 -18.43 -12.96 0.64
CA GLN A 394 -18.83 -13.40 1.97
C GLN A 394 -20.34 -13.34 2.16
N THR A 395 -20.99 -12.27 1.69
CA THR A 395 -22.43 -12.05 1.78
C THR A 395 -22.93 -11.31 0.53
N PRO A 396 -23.93 -11.84 -0.19
CA PRO A 396 -24.56 -11.21 -1.32
C PRO A 396 -25.09 -9.84 -0.98
N LEU A 397 -25.03 -8.97 -1.97
CA LEU A 397 -25.66 -7.67 -1.89
C LEU A 397 -27.19 -7.83 -1.86
N GLY A 398 -27.83 -6.97 -1.07
CA GLY A 398 -29.28 -6.81 -1.07
C GLY A 398 -29.79 -6.33 -2.42
N CYS A 399 -31.11 -6.43 -2.64
CA CYS A 399 -31.71 -6.12 -3.94
C CYS A 399 -31.45 -4.66 -4.38
N GLU A 400 -31.58 -3.71 -3.46
CA GLU A 400 -31.34 -2.29 -3.74
C GLU A 400 -29.87 -1.98 -4.03
N ASP A 401 -28.95 -2.56 -3.26
CA ASP A 401 -27.50 -2.42 -3.48
C ASP A 401 -27.08 -3.02 -4.82
N LEU A 402 -27.62 -4.18 -5.17
CA LEU A 402 -27.34 -4.85 -6.44
C LEU A 402 -27.89 -4.06 -7.64
N LYS A 403 -29.06 -3.41 -7.50
CA LYS A 403 -29.59 -2.47 -8.50
C LYS A 403 -28.69 -1.25 -8.66
N LEU A 404 -28.19 -0.68 -7.57
CA LEU A 404 -27.24 0.43 -7.62
C LEU A 404 -25.96 0.04 -8.37
N LEU A 405 -25.41 -1.13 -8.05
CA LEU A 405 -24.24 -1.68 -8.73
C LEU A 405 -24.48 -1.87 -10.24
N PHE A 406 -25.62 -2.48 -10.61
CA PHE A 406 -25.99 -2.68 -12.01
C PHE A 406 -26.09 -1.36 -12.78
N ASN A 407 -26.78 -0.37 -12.21
CA ASN A 407 -26.94 0.95 -12.84
C ASN A 407 -25.60 1.70 -12.96
N HIS A 408 -24.68 1.49 -12.02
CA HIS A 408 -23.34 2.06 -12.10
C HIS A 408 -22.53 1.41 -13.22
N LEU A 409 -22.53 0.07 -13.32
CA LEU A 409 -21.90 -0.65 -14.43
C LEU A 409 -22.47 -0.23 -15.79
N GLN A 410 -23.78 -0.03 -15.89
CA GLN A 410 -24.43 0.45 -17.12
C GLN A 410 -23.85 1.77 -17.62
N LYS A 411 -23.58 2.69 -16.69
CA LYS A 411 -23.14 4.05 -17.02
C LYS A 411 -21.63 4.18 -17.16
N HIS A 412 -20.86 3.38 -16.42
CA HIS A 412 -19.44 3.63 -16.18
C HIS A 412 -18.50 2.49 -16.56
N ALA A 413 -19.00 1.37 -17.10
CA ALA A 413 -18.13 0.29 -17.57
C ALA A 413 -17.14 0.78 -18.65
N SER A 414 -15.86 0.54 -18.42
CA SER A 414 -14.75 1.01 -19.25
C SER A 414 -13.75 -0.09 -19.59
N LEU A 415 -12.93 0.20 -20.61
CA LEU A 415 -11.79 -0.62 -21.01
C LEU A 415 -10.49 0.07 -20.59
N ASP A 416 -9.47 -0.74 -20.31
CA ASP A 416 -8.10 -0.29 -20.14
C ASP A 416 -7.43 0.06 -21.49
N GLN A 417 -6.16 0.47 -21.43
CA GLN A 417 -5.38 0.82 -22.63
C GLN A 417 -5.13 -0.37 -23.56
N GLY A 418 -5.24 -1.61 -23.07
CA GLY A 418 -5.11 -2.85 -23.83
C GLY A 418 -6.41 -3.28 -24.52
N GLY A 419 -7.53 -2.59 -24.26
CA GLY A 419 -8.86 -2.98 -24.73
C GLY A 419 -9.50 -4.10 -23.92
N CYS A 420 -8.93 -4.47 -22.77
CA CYS A 420 -9.52 -5.36 -21.78
C CYS A 420 -10.42 -4.56 -20.84
N LEU A 421 -11.30 -5.23 -20.08
CA LEU A 421 -12.05 -4.55 -19.00
C LEU A 421 -11.06 -4.01 -17.97
N ASP A 422 -11.26 -2.78 -17.49
CA ASP A 422 -10.43 -2.24 -16.42
C ASP A 422 -10.69 -2.95 -15.08
N GLU A 423 -9.73 -2.86 -14.16
CA GLU A 423 -9.77 -3.57 -12.87
C GLU A 423 -11.03 -3.24 -12.06
N VAL A 424 -11.45 -1.97 -12.09
CA VAL A 424 -12.67 -1.49 -11.42
C VAL A 424 -13.90 -2.17 -11.98
N THR A 425 -14.07 -2.19 -13.31
CA THR A 425 -15.21 -2.83 -13.97
C THR A 425 -15.20 -4.34 -13.69
N ILE A 426 -14.05 -4.98 -13.73
CA ILE A 426 -13.91 -6.41 -13.40
C ILE A 426 -14.38 -6.68 -11.96
N ALA A 427 -13.84 -5.97 -10.97
CA ALA A 427 -14.18 -6.17 -9.56
C ALA A 427 -15.68 -5.97 -9.30
N LEU A 428 -16.28 -4.91 -9.85
CA LEU A 428 -17.71 -4.65 -9.73
C LEU A 428 -18.58 -5.70 -10.44
N THR A 429 -18.13 -6.21 -11.59
CA THR A 429 -18.80 -7.29 -12.31
C THR A 429 -18.78 -8.57 -11.49
N MET A 430 -17.62 -8.90 -10.93
CA MET A 430 -17.48 -10.06 -10.04
C MET A 430 -18.36 -9.88 -8.79
N ALA A 431 -18.46 -8.67 -8.24
CA ALA A 431 -19.35 -8.38 -7.12
C ALA A 431 -20.82 -8.67 -7.43
N PHE A 432 -21.26 -8.34 -8.65
CA PHE A 432 -22.60 -8.67 -9.12
C PHE A 432 -22.80 -10.19 -9.25
N LEU A 433 -21.87 -10.87 -9.93
CA LEU A 433 -21.95 -12.31 -10.19
C LEU A 433 -21.96 -13.14 -8.89
N TYR A 434 -21.11 -12.79 -7.92
CA TYR A 434 -21.10 -13.45 -6.60
C TYR A 434 -22.37 -13.18 -5.80
N SER A 435 -23.00 -12.02 -5.98
CA SER A 435 -24.27 -11.72 -5.30
C SER A 435 -25.43 -12.56 -5.82
N ILE A 436 -25.41 -12.96 -7.10
CA ILE A 436 -26.41 -13.86 -7.68
C ILE A 436 -25.97 -15.33 -7.67
N ASP A 437 -24.77 -15.65 -7.19
CA ASP A 437 -24.27 -17.01 -7.17
C ASP A 437 -24.92 -17.82 -6.04
N ILE A 438 -25.46 -18.97 -6.43
CA ILE A 438 -26.15 -19.91 -5.56
C ILE A 438 -25.49 -21.30 -5.61
N SER A 439 -24.31 -21.39 -6.23
CA SER A 439 -23.52 -22.62 -6.39
C SER A 439 -23.11 -23.25 -5.06
N ASN A 440 -22.90 -22.42 -4.04
CA ASN A 440 -22.35 -22.85 -2.76
C ASN A 440 -23.40 -23.46 -1.80
N LEU A 441 -24.63 -23.70 -2.29
CA LEU A 441 -25.75 -24.29 -1.55
C LEU A 441 -25.72 -25.82 -1.46
N GLU A 442 -24.64 -26.48 -1.89
CA GLU A 442 -24.51 -27.92 -1.70
C GLU A 442 -24.43 -28.27 -0.19
N PRO A 443 -25.14 -29.32 0.27
CA PRO A 443 -25.16 -29.70 1.68
C PRO A 443 -23.80 -30.30 2.06
N ARG A 444 -22.88 -29.45 2.49
CA ARG A 444 -21.62 -29.83 3.11
C ARG A 444 -21.41 -28.95 4.34
N ASP A 445 -21.63 -29.58 5.48
CA ASP A 445 -21.41 -29.15 6.88
C ASP A 445 -22.54 -28.32 7.52
N GLU A 446 -22.88 -28.67 8.77
CA GLU A 446 -23.99 -28.13 9.57
C GLU A 446 -23.85 -26.61 9.82
N ASP A 447 -22.62 -26.07 9.89
CA ASP A 447 -22.36 -24.62 10.04
C ASP A 447 -22.57 -23.83 8.73
N ARG A 448 -22.45 -24.50 7.58
CA ARG A 448 -22.67 -23.91 6.25
C ARG A 448 -24.17 -23.71 5.98
N ASP A 449 -25.02 -24.51 6.62
CA ASP A 449 -26.48 -24.41 6.56
C ASP A 449 -27.02 -23.12 7.21
N GLU A 450 -26.37 -22.59 8.26
CA GLU A 450 -26.77 -21.29 8.84
C GLU A 450 -26.40 -20.10 7.95
N SER A 451 -25.22 -20.13 7.34
CA SER A 451 -24.77 -19.10 6.38
C SER A 451 -25.58 -19.13 5.08
N ALA A 452 -26.05 -20.31 4.67
CA ALA A 452 -26.99 -20.48 3.56
C ALA A 452 -28.33 -19.80 3.86
N ARG A 453 -28.89 -19.94 5.07
CA ARG A 453 -30.16 -19.27 5.47
C ARG A 453 -30.11 -17.73 5.44
N GLN A 454 -28.92 -17.14 5.43
CA GLN A 454 -28.73 -15.69 5.30
C GLN A 454 -28.72 -15.19 3.84
N LEU A 455 -28.82 -16.09 2.86
CA LEU A 455 -28.99 -15.72 1.45
C LEU A 455 -30.25 -14.87 1.28
N PRO A 456 -30.16 -13.65 0.70
CA PRO A 456 -31.35 -12.89 0.30
C PRO A 456 -32.30 -13.72 -0.58
N LEU A 457 -31.71 -14.60 -1.39
CA LEU A 457 -32.41 -15.58 -2.21
C LEU A 457 -33.26 -16.56 -1.41
N LEU A 458 -32.84 -17.02 -0.24
CA LEU A 458 -33.62 -17.99 0.57
C LEU A 458 -34.65 -17.30 1.48
N GLN A 459 -34.45 -16.01 1.77
CA GLN A 459 -35.37 -15.22 2.60
C GLN A 459 -36.59 -14.73 1.81
N ASP A 460 -36.40 -14.28 0.56
CA ASP A 460 -37.48 -13.84 -0.32
C ASP A 460 -37.15 -14.13 -1.79
N THR A 461 -37.14 -15.43 -2.14
CA THR A 461 -36.73 -15.94 -3.46
C THR A 461 -37.49 -15.27 -4.60
N GLU A 462 -38.81 -15.18 -4.46
CA GLU A 462 -39.68 -14.65 -5.51
C GLU A 462 -39.38 -13.19 -5.78
N ARG A 463 -39.30 -12.35 -4.75
CA ARG A 463 -39.08 -10.92 -4.95
C ARG A 463 -37.67 -10.63 -5.44
N TYR A 464 -36.66 -11.21 -4.80
CA TYR A 464 -35.26 -10.95 -5.15
C TYR A 464 -34.94 -11.41 -6.57
N LEU A 465 -35.27 -12.66 -6.93
CA LEU A 465 -35.01 -13.17 -8.28
C LEU A 465 -35.82 -12.45 -9.34
N ASN A 466 -37.12 -12.19 -9.11
CA ASN A 466 -37.95 -11.53 -10.12
C ASN A 466 -37.50 -10.10 -10.37
N GLU A 467 -37.20 -9.32 -9.32
CA GLU A 467 -36.75 -7.94 -9.47
C GLU A 467 -35.39 -7.86 -10.20
N ILE A 468 -34.43 -8.71 -9.83
CA ILE A 468 -33.11 -8.74 -10.47
C ILE A 468 -33.19 -9.32 -11.89
N HIS A 469 -33.99 -10.36 -12.12
CA HIS A 469 -34.20 -10.90 -13.47
C HIS A 469 -34.81 -9.86 -14.39
N THR A 470 -35.86 -9.18 -13.92
CA THR A 470 -36.52 -8.10 -14.68
C THR A 470 -35.54 -6.96 -14.95
N LEU A 471 -34.64 -6.64 -14.02
CA LEU A 471 -33.61 -5.62 -14.22
C LEU A 471 -32.63 -6.02 -15.34
N VAL A 472 -32.08 -7.23 -15.26
CA VAL A 472 -31.06 -7.73 -16.20
C VAL A 472 -31.65 -7.98 -17.59
N ALA A 473 -32.90 -8.44 -17.67
CA ALA A 473 -33.59 -8.73 -18.92
C ALA A 473 -34.07 -7.49 -19.71
N LYS A 474 -33.97 -6.28 -19.14
CA LYS A 474 -34.28 -5.05 -19.88
C LYS A 474 -33.38 -4.92 -21.09
N GLU A 475 -33.94 -4.64 -22.25
CA GLU A 475 -33.16 -4.41 -23.46
C GLU A 475 -32.21 -3.20 -23.26
N PRO A 476 -30.97 -3.25 -23.79
CA PRO A 476 -30.07 -2.11 -23.74
C PRO A 476 -30.64 -0.92 -24.51
N ASP A 477 -30.40 0.29 -24.01
CA ASP A 477 -30.79 1.50 -24.72
C ASP A 477 -29.89 1.73 -25.94
N ALA A 478 -30.41 2.43 -26.95
CA ALA A 478 -29.63 2.75 -28.16
C ALA A 478 -28.36 3.56 -27.83
N THR A 479 -28.39 4.35 -26.74
CA THR A 479 -27.30 5.18 -26.24
C THR A 479 -26.27 4.43 -25.40
N ASP A 480 -26.53 3.17 -25.05
CA ASP A 480 -25.61 2.38 -24.22
C ASP A 480 -24.30 2.06 -24.94
N SER A 481 -23.20 2.07 -24.17
CA SER A 481 -21.86 1.79 -24.67
C SER A 481 -21.72 0.35 -25.17
N ALA A 482 -20.83 0.13 -26.15
CA ALA A 482 -20.54 -1.21 -26.64
C ALA A 482 -19.96 -2.13 -25.54
N VAL A 483 -19.18 -1.55 -24.63
CA VAL A 483 -18.61 -2.24 -23.46
C VAL A 483 -19.72 -2.76 -22.57
N TRP A 484 -20.70 -1.91 -22.22
CA TRP A 484 -21.85 -2.33 -21.43
C TRP A 484 -22.66 -3.43 -22.10
N LYS A 485 -22.92 -3.34 -23.40
CA LYS A 485 -23.68 -4.36 -24.14
C LYS A 485 -23.00 -5.75 -24.04
N GLY A 486 -21.68 -5.78 -24.18
CA GLY A 486 -20.91 -7.02 -23.99
C GLY A 486 -20.96 -7.52 -22.54
N LEU A 487 -20.77 -6.61 -21.57
CA LEU A 487 -20.80 -6.94 -20.15
C LEU A 487 -22.17 -7.46 -19.69
N LYS A 488 -23.24 -6.83 -20.15
CA LYS A 488 -24.62 -7.22 -19.87
C LYS A 488 -24.91 -8.65 -20.32
N ALA A 489 -24.40 -9.08 -21.48
CA ALA A 489 -24.54 -10.46 -21.92
C ALA A 489 -23.90 -11.46 -20.94
N VAL A 490 -22.78 -11.09 -20.30
CA VAL A 490 -22.15 -11.90 -19.23
C VAL A 490 -23.06 -11.96 -18.00
N LEU A 491 -23.64 -10.83 -17.59
CA LEU A 491 -24.57 -10.77 -16.45
C LEU A 491 -25.87 -11.56 -16.72
N GLU A 492 -26.41 -11.47 -17.93
CA GLU A 492 -27.57 -12.26 -18.38
C GLU A 492 -27.27 -13.75 -18.36
N PHE A 493 -26.09 -14.15 -18.84
CA PHE A 493 -25.65 -15.55 -18.79
C PHE A 493 -25.52 -16.06 -17.36
N GLY A 494 -24.87 -15.28 -16.49
CA GLY A 494 -24.78 -15.59 -15.05
C GLY A 494 -26.15 -15.75 -14.42
N MET A 495 -27.08 -14.82 -14.71
CA MET A 495 -28.45 -14.90 -14.22
C MET A 495 -29.20 -16.12 -14.74
N GLY A 496 -29.00 -16.50 -16.02
CA GLY A 496 -29.57 -17.71 -16.59
C GLY A 496 -29.10 -18.99 -15.87
N ILE A 497 -27.82 -19.05 -15.50
CA ILE A 497 -27.27 -20.16 -14.68
C ILE A 497 -27.93 -20.17 -13.29
N THR A 498 -27.99 -19.01 -12.63
CA THR A 498 -28.63 -18.88 -11.31
C THR A 498 -30.08 -19.32 -11.33
N LEU A 499 -30.88 -18.84 -12.29
CA LEU A 499 -32.29 -19.23 -12.44
C LEU A 499 -32.44 -20.73 -12.68
N ARG A 500 -31.60 -21.31 -13.55
CA ARG A 500 -31.61 -22.75 -13.82
C ARG A 500 -31.34 -23.55 -12.55
N ARG A 501 -30.34 -23.15 -11.76
CA ARG A 501 -30.03 -23.82 -10.49
C ARG A 501 -31.10 -23.59 -9.44
N ALA A 502 -31.71 -22.42 -9.40
CA ALA A 502 -32.79 -22.11 -8.48
C ALA A 502 -33.91 -23.14 -8.68
N THR A 503 -34.36 -23.38 -9.91
CA THR A 503 -35.41 -24.40 -10.20
C THR A 503 -35.06 -25.84 -9.77
N GLN A 504 -33.79 -26.14 -9.52
CA GLN A 504 -33.34 -27.47 -9.09
C GLN A 504 -33.33 -27.62 -7.56
N LEU A 505 -33.43 -26.51 -6.79
CA LEU A 505 -33.42 -26.54 -5.33
C LEU A 505 -34.77 -27.06 -4.78
N PRO A 506 -34.77 -28.02 -3.84
CA PRO A 506 -36.00 -28.58 -3.26
C PRO A 506 -36.93 -27.52 -2.66
N GLU A 507 -36.36 -26.49 -2.05
CA GLU A 507 -37.08 -25.40 -1.36
C GLU A 507 -37.83 -24.45 -2.32
N THR A 508 -37.50 -24.50 -3.61
CA THR A 508 -38.13 -23.70 -4.67
C THR A 508 -39.11 -24.51 -5.52
N GLN A 509 -39.14 -25.84 -5.38
CA GLN A 509 -40.03 -26.70 -6.14
C GLN A 509 -41.46 -26.60 -5.58
N GLY A 510 -42.27 -25.73 -6.19
CA GLY A 510 -43.68 -25.53 -5.86
C GLY A 510 -44.09 -24.10 -5.50
N ARG A 511 -43.20 -23.12 -5.69
CA ARG A 511 -43.51 -21.68 -5.62
C ARG A 511 -43.39 -21.05 -7.00
#